data_AF-A0A916DZV9-F1
#
_entry.id   AF-A0A916DZV9-F1
#
_cell.length_a   1.000
_cell.length_b   1.000
_cell.length_c   1.000
_cell.angle_alpha   90.00
_cell.angle_beta   90.00
_cell.angle_gamma   90.00
#
_symmetry.space_group_name_H-M   'P 1'
#
loop_
_entity.id
_entity.type
_entity.pdbx_description
1 polymer ?
#
loop_
_entity_poly.entity_id
_entity_poly.type
_entity_poly.pdbx_seq_one_letter_code
_entity_poly.pdbx_strand_id
1 'polypeptide(L)'
;MEKIKEDALTKEAAYHGTTFKHYNARANTITSLTDASFHFHERTPSYLARRLENHNLGFSNATLDKNHNKGLKKNNLRTQGAIRFPTHQYIDVSDDTAEVEYRPNKCDNINNENHYFSFQDHNMKRLRPSPDTTDDSLVPGPSSSKTI
;
A
#
# COMPACT_ATOMS: atom_id res chain seq x y z
N MET A 1 9.49 26.99 36.16
CA MET A 1 9.94 25.69 35.62
C MET A 1 8.86 25.00 34.79
N GLU A 2 7.62 24.90 35.29
CA GLU A 2 6.51 24.22 34.59
C GLU A 2 6.10 24.90 33.27
N LYS A 3 5.89 26.23 33.27
CA LYS A 3 5.55 26.99 32.06
C LYS A 3 6.56 26.88 30.92
N ILE A 4 7.84 26.74 31.24
CA ILE A 4 8.91 26.61 30.22
C ILE A 4 8.83 25.23 29.55
N LYS A 5 8.47 24.18 30.30
CA LYS A 5 8.29 22.83 29.76
C LYS A 5 7.05 22.74 28.88
N GLU A 6 5.96 23.39 29.26
CA GLU A 6 4.72 23.44 28.46
C GLU A 6 4.93 24.19 27.13
N ASP A 7 5.66 25.30 27.16
CA ASP A 7 5.93 26.10 25.97
C ASP A 7 6.85 25.35 24.98
N ALA A 8 7.84 24.62 25.50
CA ALA A 8 8.69 23.74 24.69
C ALA A 8 7.89 22.61 24.04
N LEU A 9 7.01 21.93 24.79
CA LEU A 9 6.22 20.82 24.28
C LEU A 9 5.16 21.29 23.27
N THR A 10 4.67 22.52 23.40
CA THR A 10 3.77 23.14 22.42
C THR A 10 4.47 23.43 21.11
N LYS A 11 5.70 23.96 21.15
CA LYS A 11 6.54 24.18 19.94
C LYS A 11 6.88 22.87 19.25
N GLU A 12 7.25 21.85 20.02
CA GLU A 12 7.54 20.52 19.49
C GLU A 12 6.28 19.89 18.86
N ALA A 13 5.12 19.98 19.53
CA ALA A 13 3.86 19.51 18.96
C ALA A 13 3.54 20.21 17.63
N ALA A 14 3.72 21.53 17.56
CA ALA A 14 3.53 22.29 16.34
C ALA A 14 4.49 21.86 15.21
N TYR A 15 5.76 21.58 15.52
CA TYR A 15 6.73 21.05 14.55
C TYR A 15 6.27 19.72 13.93
N HIS A 16 5.70 18.83 14.75
CA HIS A 16 5.13 17.56 14.27
C HIS A 16 3.70 17.70 13.70
N GLY A 17 3.18 18.92 13.54
CA GLY A 17 1.84 19.19 13.00
C GLY A 17 0.73 18.60 13.87
N THR A 18 0.86 18.67 15.19
CA THR A 18 -0.12 18.19 16.16
C THR A 18 -0.31 19.20 17.30
N THR A 19 -1.37 19.03 18.07
CA THR A 19 -1.58 19.81 19.30
C THR A 19 -0.85 19.17 20.47
N PHE A 20 -0.48 19.96 21.50
CA PHE A 20 0.12 19.47 22.75
C PHE A 20 -0.61 18.24 23.32
N LYS A 21 -1.96 18.28 23.39
CA LYS A 21 -2.80 17.18 23.89
C LYS A 21 -2.57 15.84 23.18
N HIS A 22 -2.26 15.89 21.89
CA HIS A 22 -2.12 14.72 21.03
C HIS A 22 -0.65 14.43 20.65
N TYR A 23 0.30 15.15 21.24
CA TYR A 23 1.72 15.02 20.90
C TYR A 23 2.25 13.61 21.17
N ASN A 24 2.02 13.07 22.37
CA ASN A 24 2.49 11.74 22.73
C ASN A 24 1.94 10.66 21.80
N ALA A 25 0.66 10.76 21.42
CA ALA A 25 0.06 9.83 20.46
C ALA A 25 0.74 9.94 19.09
N ARG A 26 0.98 11.17 18.60
CA ARG A 26 1.68 11.40 17.33
C ARG A 26 3.11 10.87 17.35
N ALA A 27 3.85 11.12 18.41
CA ALA A 27 5.22 10.62 18.59
C ALA A 27 5.24 9.08 18.56
N ASN A 28 4.34 8.43 19.31
CA ASN A 28 4.22 6.97 19.31
C ASN A 28 3.88 6.41 17.92
N THR A 29 2.99 7.06 17.17
CA THR A 29 2.66 6.66 15.80
C THR A 29 3.87 6.78 14.87
N ILE A 30 4.62 7.88 14.95
CA ILE A 30 5.84 8.07 14.15
C ILE A 30 6.85 6.96 14.48
N THR A 31 7.13 6.72 15.77
CA THR A 31 8.03 5.64 16.19
C THR A 31 7.57 4.28 15.71
N SER A 32 6.29 3.95 15.89
CA SER A 32 5.73 2.68 15.43
C SER A 32 5.85 2.50 13.92
N LEU A 33 5.63 3.56 13.14
CA LEU A 33 5.75 3.51 11.68
C LEU A 33 7.21 3.34 11.26
N THR A 34 8.13 4.07 11.89
CA THR A 34 9.58 3.95 11.63
C THR A 34 10.07 2.53 11.94
N ASP A 35 9.70 1.97 13.09
CA ASP A 35 10.09 0.62 13.49
C ASP A 35 9.52 -0.45 12.53
N ALA A 36 8.27 -0.27 12.09
CA ALA A 36 7.63 -1.13 11.11
C ALA A 36 8.33 -1.08 9.76
N SER A 37 8.58 0.12 9.23
CA SER A 37 9.32 0.32 7.98
C SER A 37 10.72 -0.28 8.05
N PHE A 38 11.47 0.00 9.12
CA PHE A 38 12.80 -0.57 9.33
C PHE A 38 12.76 -2.09 9.36
N HIS A 39 11.81 -2.69 10.08
CA HIS A 39 11.70 -4.14 10.13
C HIS A 39 11.35 -4.75 8.77
N PHE A 40 10.45 -4.11 8.02
CA PHE A 40 10.08 -4.58 6.69
C PHE A 40 11.26 -4.50 5.73
N HIS A 41 11.90 -3.35 5.61
CA HIS A 41 12.96 -3.12 4.61
C HIS A 41 14.30 -3.75 5.00
N GLU A 42 14.69 -3.73 6.26
CA GLU A 42 16.03 -4.19 6.67
C GLU A 42 16.02 -5.63 7.18
N ARG A 43 15.02 -6.02 7.98
CA ARG A 43 15.03 -7.33 8.66
C ARG A 43 14.41 -8.45 7.84
N THR A 44 13.40 -8.14 7.04
CA THR A 44 12.69 -9.16 6.25
C THR A 44 13.56 -9.77 5.15
N PRO A 45 14.34 -8.99 4.36
CA PRO A 45 15.22 -9.57 3.36
C PRO A 45 16.29 -10.48 3.96
N SER A 46 16.94 -10.08 5.06
CA SER A 46 17.93 -10.93 5.74
C SER A 46 17.31 -12.22 6.29
N TYR A 47 16.07 -12.17 6.78
CA TYR A 47 15.33 -13.35 7.20
C TYR A 47 15.12 -14.31 6.02
N LEU A 48 14.66 -13.81 4.87
CA LEU A 48 14.42 -14.61 3.67
C LEU A 48 15.72 -15.26 3.15
N ALA A 49 16.81 -14.49 3.08
CA ALA A 49 18.11 -15.00 2.65
C ALA A 49 18.62 -16.14 3.55
N ARG A 50 18.61 -15.94 4.86
CA ARG A 50 19.05 -16.96 5.83
C ARG A 50 18.12 -18.18 5.85
N ARG A 51 16.84 -17.99 5.59
CA ARG A 51 15.86 -19.07 5.49
C ARG A 51 16.12 -19.97 4.28
N LEU A 52 16.48 -19.37 3.14
CA LEU A 52 16.89 -20.08 1.92
C LEU A 52 18.22 -20.82 2.14
N GLU A 53 19.21 -20.18 2.77
CA GLU A 53 20.48 -20.82 3.12
C GLU A 53 20.26 -22.08 3.98
N ASN A 54 19.47 -21.96 5.05
CA ASN A 54 19.12 -23.10 5.89
C ASN A 54 18.40 -24.20 5.12
N HIS A 55 17.48 -23.86 4.20
CA HIS A 55 16.82 -24.84 3.36
C HIS A 55 17.82 -25.61 2.50
N ASN A 56 18.77 -24.90 1.87
CA ASN A 56 19.79 -25.52 1.02
C ASN A 56 20.76 -26.42 1.81
N LEU A 57 21.00 -26.10 3.08
CA LEU A 57 21.86 -26.88 3.98
C LEU A 57 21.09 -27.98 4.76
N GLY A 58 19.77 -28.09 4.57
CA GLY A 58 18.93 -29.03 5.32
C GLY A 58 18.77 -28.68 6.82
N PHE A 59 19.04 -27.44 7.21
CA PHE A 59 18.90 -26.96 8.58
C PHE A 59 17.47 -26.54 8.94
N SER A 60 17.12 -26.72 10.20
CA SER A 60 15.80 -26.33 10.72
C SER A 60 15.64 -24.82 10.79
N ASN A 61 14.48 -24.33 10.31
CA ASN A 61 14.09 -22.93 10.37
C ASN A 61 13.20 -22.57 11.58
N ALA A 62 12.94 -23.51 12.50
CA ALA A 62 11.95 -23.30 13.58
C ALA A 62 12.22 -22.07 14.46
N THR A 63 13.45 -21.91 14.95
CA THR A 63 13.84 -20.76 15.78
C THR A 63 13.86 -19.46 14.98
N LEU A 64 14.30 -19.54 13.74
CA LEU A 64 14.36 -18.41 12.80
C LEU A 64 12.95 -17.86 12.51
N ASP A 65 12.01 -18.76 12.20
CA ASP A 65 10.60 -18.44 11.95
C ASP A 65 9.90 -17.91 13.21
N LYS A 66 10.19 -18.47 14.39
CA LYS A 66 9.65 -17.98 15.67
C LYS A 66 10.09 -16.54 15.95
N ASN A 67 11.38 -16.25 15.75
CA ASN A 67 11.94 -14.92 15.99
C ASN A 67 11.41 -13.89 15.00
N HIS A 68 11.31 -14.26 13.71
CA HIS A 68 10.73 -13.37 12.70
C HIS A 68 9.26 -13.08 12.99
N ASN A 69 8.46 -14.10 13.31
CA ASN A 69 7.06 -13.92 13.69
C ASN A 69 6.88 -13.03 14.93
N LYS A 70 7.79 -13.12 15.92
CA LYS A 70 7.79 -12.21 17.07
C LYS A 70 8.05 -10.76 16.64
N GLY A 71 8.99 -10.55 15.71
CA GLY A 71 9.29 -9.24 15.14
C GLY A 71 8.11 -8.64 14.38
N LEU A 72 7.46 -9.43 13.51
CA LEU A 72 6.28 -9.00 12.77
C LEU A 72 5.13 -8.59 13.69
N LYS A 73 4.88 -9.35 14.77
CA LYS A 73 3.86 -9.01 15.77
C LYS A 73 4.20 -7.73 16.54
N LYS A 74 5.46 -7.56 16.93
CA LYS A 74 5.90 -6.35 17.65
C LYS A 74 5.65 -5.08 16.83
N ASN A 75 5.85 -5.16 15.53
CA ASN A 75 5.78 -4.01 14.63
C ASN A 75 4.44 -3.89 13.89
N ASN A 76 3.40 -4.63 14.30
CA ASN A 76 2.08 -4.63 13.67
C ASN A 76 2.08 -4.92 12.15
N LEU A 77 3.10 -5.65 11.65
CA LEU A 77 3.26 -5.96 10.23
C LEU A 77 2.45 -7.20 9.78
N ARG A 78 1.69 -7.80 10.69
CA ARG A 78 0.94 -9.03 10.41
C ARG A 78 -0.47 -8.66 9.93
N THR A 79 -0.78 -8.91 8.66
CA THR A 79 -2.17 -9.04 8.19
C THR A 79 -2.76 -10.35 8.73
N GLN A 80 -4.08 -10.42 8.90
CA GLN A 80 -4.74 -11.60 9.46
C GLN A 80 -4.50 -12.87 8.61
N GLY A 81 -3.46 -13.61 8.97
CA GLY A 81 -3.03 -14.83 8.30
C GLY A 81 -1.59 -15.09 8.72
N ALA A 82 -1.30 -16.22 9.36
CA ALA A 82 0.09 -16.60 9.58
C ALA A 82 0.79 -16.69 8.22
N ILE A 83 2.02 -16.18 8.10
CA ILE A 83 2.86 -16.46 6.92
C ILE A 83 3.10 -17.97 6.92
N ARG A 84 2.29 -18.71 6.15
CA ARG A 84 2.48 -20.13 5.88
C ARG A 84 3.26 -20.20 4.59
N PHE A 85 4.54 -20.50 4.72
CA PHE A 85 5.31 -20.86 3.54
C PHE A 85 4.89 -22.26 3.10
N PRO A 86 4.70 -22.49 1.79
CA PRO A 86 4.46 -23.82 1.27
C PRO A 86 5.56 -24.78 1.77
N THR A 87 5.15 -25.87 2.40
CA THR A 87 6.04 -26.95 2.83
C THR A 87 6.25 -28.01 1.76
N HIS A 88 5.54 -27.91 0.62
CA HIS A 88 5.66 -28.84 -0.49
C HIS A 88 6.58 -28.30 -1.58
N GLN A 89 7.38 -29.21 -2.16
CA GLN A 89 8.19 -28.96 -3.35
C GLN A 89 7.27 -28.54 -4.50
N TYR A 90 7.70 -27.58 -5.32
CA TYR A 90 7.06 -27.30 -6.59
C TYR A 90 7.04 -28.60 -7.39
N ILE A 91 5.86 -29.15 -7.63
CA ILE A 91 5.68 -30.18 -8.64
C ILE A 91 5.93 -29.46 -9.96
N ASP A 92 6.87 -29.96 -10.75
CA ASP A 92 7.11 -29.48 -12.11
C ASP A 92 5.86 -29.84 -12.91
N VAL A 93 4.90 -28.92 -12.96
CA VAL A 93 3.66 -29.11 -13.71
C VAL A 93 4.04 -28.85 -15.16
N SER A 94 3.96 -29.90 -15.98
CA SER A 94 4.04 -29.80 -17.44
C SER A 94 3.20 -28.62 -17.90
N ASP A 95 3.84 -27.64 -18.52
CA ASP A 95 3.16 -26.48 -19.08
C ASP A 95 2.41 -26.91 -20.34
N ASP A 96 1.20 -27.43 -20.16
CA ASP A 96 0.32 -27.85 -21.25
C ASP A 96 -0.12 -26.67 -22.15
N THR A 97 0.38 -25.44 -21.93
CA THR A 97 0.16 -24.30 -22.84
C THR A 97 0.99 -24.34 -24.12
N ALA A 98 1.94 -25.28 -24.26
CA ALA A 98 2.69 -25.46 -25.51
C ALA A 98 1.79 -25.69 -26.75
N GLU A 99 0.63 -26.34 -26.56
CA GLU A 99 -0.37 -26.57 -27.62
C GLU A 99 -1.10 -25.29 -28.06
N VAL A 100 -1.07 -24.22 -27.27
CA VAL A 100 -1.73 -22.94 -27.59
C VAL A 100 -0.86 -22.05 -28.48
N GLU A 101 0.46 -22.26 -28.47
CA GLU A 101 1.43 -21.50 -29.26
C GLU A 101 1.35 -21.80 -30.78
N TYR A 102 0.70 -22.92 -31.17
CA TYR A 102 0.55 -23.35 -32.57
C TYR A 102 -0.72 -22.81 -33.26
N ARG A 103 -1.34 -21.74 -32.77
CA ARG A 103 -2.45 -21.11 -33.51
C ARG A 103 -1.90 -20.13 -34.54
N PRO A 104 -2.17 -20.31 -35.86
CA PRO A 104 -1.78 -19.31 -36.84
C PRO A 104 -2.52 -18.00 -36.55
N ASN A 105 -1.78 -16.90 -36.42
CA ASN A 105 -2.32 -15.55 -36.31
C ASN A 105 -3.15 -15.20 -37.57
N LYS A 106 -4.46 -15.49 -37.55
CA LYS A 106 -5.39 -14.95 -38.54
C LYS A 106 -5.78 -13.53 -38.11
N CYS A 107 -4.95 -12.57 -38.51
CA CYS A 107 -5.34 -11.17 -38.56
C CYS A 107 -6.21 -10.92 -39.80
N ASP A 108 -7.50 -11.25 -39.72
CA ASP A 108 -8.48 -10.71 -40.67
C ASP A 108 -9.01 -9.37 -40.12
N ASN A 109 -8.25 -8.32 -40.45
CA ASN A 109 -8.62 -6.93 -40.30
C ASN A 109 -9.77 -6.61 -41.29
N ILE A 110 -11.00 -6.52 -40.79
CA ILE A 110 -12.07 -5.67 -41.36
C ILE A 110 -13.10 -5.25 -40.29
N ASN A 111 -13.30 -5.97 -39.17
CA ASN A 111 -14.30 -5.62 -38.14
C ASN A 111 -13.80 -5.79 -36.68
N ASN A 112 -12.62 -5.27 -36.32
CA ASN A 112 -12.14 -5.28 -34.94
C ASN A 112 -12.81 -4.17 -34.10
N GLU A 113 -14.06 -4.40 -33.69
CA GLU A 113 -14.70 -3.69 -32.57
C GLU A 113 -14.54 -4.50 -31.28
N ASN A 114 -13.30 -4.86 -30.90
CA ASN A 114 -13.07 -5.54 -29.62
C ASN A 114 -13.07 -4.56 -28.44
N HIS A 115 -14.22 -4.50 -27.79
CA HIS A 115 -14.38 -4.84 -26.37
C HIS A 115 -13.22 -4.47 -25.44
N TYR A 116 -13.21 -3.21 -25.00
CA TYR A 116 -12.67 -2.86 -23.69
C TYR A 116 -13.47 -3.62 -22.62
N PHE A 117 -12.77 -4.37 -21.75
CA PHE A 117 -13.36 -5.01 -20.58
C PHE A 117 -14.08 -3.96 -19.71
N SER A 118 -15.41 -4.00 -19.73
CA SER A 118 -16.27 -3.21 -18.85
C SER A 118 -16.32 -3.85 -17.48
N PHE A 119 -15.58 -3.30 -16.52
CA PHE A 119 -15.87 -3.52 -15.09
C PHE A 119 -16.68 -2.34 -14.56
N GLN A 120 -17.95 -2.27 -14.96
CA GLN A 120 -18.98 -1.51 -14.26
C GLN A 120 -20.28 -2.32 -14.25
N ASP A 121 -20.52 -3.06 -13.17
CA ASP A 121 -21.83 -3.06 -12.51
C ASP A 121 -21.81 -3.90 -11.23
N HIS A 122 -21.42 -3.28 -10.13
CA HIS A 122 -22.00 -3.60 -8.84
C HIS A 122 -22.83 -2.40 -8.40
N ASN A 123 -24.15 -2.59 -8.52
CA ASN A 123 -25.19 -1.69 -8.06
C ASN A 123 -25.02 -1.34 -6.57
N MET A 124 -24.34 -0.23 -6.29
CA MET A 124 -24.57 0.53 -5.07
C MET A 124 -25.07 1.91 -5.46
N LYS A 125 -26.39 2.07 -5.41
CA LYS A 125 -27.07 3.36 -5.58
C LYS A 125 -26.49 4.35 -4.58
N ARG A 126 -25.72 5.33 -5.05
CA ARG A 126 -25.40 6.53 -4.26
C ARG A 126 -26.68 7.36 -4.17
N LEU A 127 -27.37 7.28 -3.03
CA LEU A 127 -28.34 8.31 -2.63
C LEU A 127 -27.53 9.53 -2.19
N ARG A 128 -27.26 10.44 -3.11
CA ARG A 128 -26.97 11.84 -2.77
C ARG A 128 -27.91 12.72 -3.59
N PRO A 129 -28.72 13.56 -2.96
CA PRO A 129 -29.46 14.60 -3.66
C PRO A 129 -28.47 15.49 -4.42
N SER A 130 -28.79 15.78 -5.68
CA SER A 130 -28.08 16.77 -6.49
C SER A 130 -28.28 18.15 -5.84
N PRO A 131 -27.25 19.00 -5.68
CA PRO A 131 -27.47 20.40 -5.38
C PRO A 131 -28.21 21.04 -6.55
N ASP A 132 -29.25 21.80 -6.23
CA ASP A 132 -30.01 22.60 -7.18
C ASP A 132 -29.07 23.50 -8.00
N THR A 133 -29.46 23.66 -9.25
CA THR A 133 -28.84 24.54 -10.24
C THR A 133 -28.97 25.98 -9.77
N THR A 134 -27.96 26.52 -9.11
CA THR A 134 -27.78 27.98 -9.07
C THR A 134 -27.23 28.39 -10.43
N ASP A 135 -28.13 28.87 -11.28
CA ASP A 135 -27.82 29.69 -12.44
C ASP A 135 -27.04 30.92 -11.97
N ASP A 136 -25.75 30.97 -12.29
CA ASP A 136 -24.94 32.18 -12.18
C ASP A 136 -24.23 32.39 -13.52
N SER A 137 -25.05 32.70 -14.53
CA SER A 137 -24.63 33.29 -15.78
C SER A 137 -23.82 34.58 -15.54
N LEU A 138 -22.49 34.44 -15.41
CA LEU A 138 -21.55 35.55 -15.60
C LEU A 138 -20.85 35.39 -16.96
N VAL A 139 -21.40 36.12 -17.93
CA VAL A 139 -20.82 36.38 -19.24
C VAL A 139 -19.36 36.86 -19.09
N PRO A 140 -18.38 36.33 -19.85
CA PRO A 140 -17.02 36.84 -19.84
C PRO A 140 -16.99 38.23 -20.49
N GLY A 141 -16.73 39.28 -19.71
CA GLY A 141 -16.45 40.63 -20.21
C GLY A 141 -15.01 40.75 -20.76
N PRO A 142 -14.77 41.55 -21.81
CA PRO A 142 -13.48 41.60 -22.49
C PRO A 142 -12.37 42.26 -21.65
N SER A 143 -11.17 41.67 -21.76
CA SER A 143 -9.90 42.12 -21.21
C SER A 143 -9.47 43.49 -21.76
N SER A 144 -9.32 44.49 -20.90
CA SER A 144 -8.70 45.78 -21.25
C SER A 144 -7.31 45.92 -20.61
N SER A 145 -6.27 45.72 -21.41
CA SER A 145 -4.91 46.15 -21.15
C SER A 145 -4.73 47.59 -21.67
N LYS A 146 -4.61 48.57 -20.76
CA LYS A 146 -3.98 49.88 -21.03
C LYS A 146 -3.34 50.42 -19.76
N THR A 147 -2.01 50.34 -19.71
CA THR A 147 -1.18 51.20 -18.85
C THR A 147 -0.96 52.50 -19.61
N ILE A 148 -1.24 53.63 -18.97
CA ILE A 148 -0.75 54.96 -19.36
C ILE A 148 0.52 55.22 -18.57
#